data_AF-A0A3E0WUF1-F1
#
_entry.id   AF-A0A3E0WUF1-F1
#
_cell.length_a   1.000
_cell.length_b   1.000
_cell.length_c   1.000
_cell.angle_alpha   90.00
_cell.angle_beta   90.00
_cell.angle_gamma   90.00
#
_symmetry.space_group_name_H-M   'P 1'
#
loop_
_entity.id
_entity.type
_entity.pdbx_description
1 polymer ?
#
loop_
_entity_poly.entity_id
_entity_poly.type
_entity_poly.pdbx_seq_one_letter_code
_entity_poly.pdbx_strand_id
1 'polypeptide(L)'
;MQLVTPSLKWESEHQAYCKEWGSSKMIPNSFSLDGYTDYSVYLKALRLKQKGSEHWVPNSNYFLVNGEQKIVAMVSIRHKLNDFLWREGGHIGYSVRPSQRRKGYGARILEEACNFPSGVMV
;
A
#
# COMPACT_ATOMS: atom_id res chain seq x y z
N MET A 1 16.03 -5.23 -0.22
CA MET A 1 14.58 -4.95 -0.21
C MET A 1 14.36 -3.80 0.73
N GLN A 2 13.46 -2.87 0.42
CA GLN A 2 13.20 -1.71 1.29
C GLN A 2 11.74 -1.27 1.18
N LEU A 3 11.16 -0.81 2.28
CA LEU A 3 9.88 -0.09 2.26
C LEU A 3 10.13 1.36 1.86
N VAL A 4 9.35 1.86 0.90
CA VAL A 4 9.44 3.24 0.40
C VAL A 4 8.06 3.87 0.35
N THR A 5 8.00 5.18 0.56
CA THR A 5 6.75 5.94 0.47
C THR A 5 6.35 6.19 -0.99
N PRO A 6 5.04 6.14 -1.32
CA PRO A 6 4.55 6.55 -2.62
C PRO A 6 4.96 8.00 -2.93
N SER A 7 5.56 8.19 -4.10
CA SER A 7 6.02 9.49 -4.61
C SER A 7 6.07 9.45 -6.14
N LEU A 8 6.26 10.61 -6.78
CA LEU A 8 6.32 10.72 -8.25
C LEU A 8 7.38 9.82 -8.89
N LYS A 9 8.48 9.53 -8.17
CA LYS A 9 9.51 8.58 -8.60
C LYS A 9 8.94 7.21 -9.00
N TRP A 10 7.86 6.78 -8.36
CA TRP A 10 7.30 5.45 -8.50
C TRP A 10 6.12 5.35 -9.47
N GLU A 11 5.77 6.44 -10.17
CA GLU A 11 4.59 6.49 -11.04
C GLU A 11 4.58 5.37 -12.08
N SER A 12 5.63 5.26 -12.90
CA SER A 12 5.68 4.27 -13.98
C SER A 12 5.63 2.83 -13.45
N GLU A 13 6.34 2.54 -12.35
CA GLU A 13 6.34 1.20 -11.74
C GLU A 13 5.00 0.86 -11.08
N HIS A 14 4.33 1.84 -10.46
CA HIS A 14 3.02 1.62 -9.87
C HIS A 14 1.96 1.38 -10.95
N GLN A 15 1.97 2.17 -12.04
CA GLN A 15 1.12 1.93 -13.20
C GLN A 15 1.37 0.54 -13.81
N ALA A 16 2.63 0.12 -13.93
CA ALA A 16 2.98 -1.22 -14.41
C ALA A 16 2.46 -2.32 -13.48
N TYR A 17 2.53 -2.12 -12.15
CA TYR A 17 1.95 -3.03 -11.17
C TYR A 17 0.42 -3.11 -11.34
N CYS A 18 -0.28 -1.98 -11.42
CA CYS A 18 -1.73 -1.94 -11.60
C CYS A 18 -2.17 -2.63 -12.89
N LYS A 19 -1.44 -2.37 -13.99
CA LYS A 19 -1.68 -3.05 -15.27
C LYS A 19 -1.52 -4.56 -15.16
N GLU A 20 -0.48 -5.02 -14.46
CA GLU A 20 -0.24 -6.45 -14.23
C GLU A 20 -1.29 -7.09 -13.32
N TRP A 21 -1.84 -6.33 -12.38
CA TRP A 21 -2.93 -6.78 -11.50
C TRP A 21 -4.22 -7.12 -12.26
N GLY A 22 -4.46 -6.44 -13.39
CA GLY A 22 -5.61 -6.65 -14.25
C GLY A 22 -6.89 -6.02 -13.71
N SER A 23 -8.05 -6.54 -14.13
CA SER A 23 -9.38 -5.96 -13.84
C SER A 23 -9.92 -6.27 -12.44
N SER A 24 -9.22 -7.11 -11.66
CA SER A 24 -9.65 -7.43 -10.31
C SER A 24 -9.44 -6.24 -9.36
N LYS A 25 -10.29 -6.12 -8.34
CA LYS A 25 -10.19 -5.04 -7.35
C LYS A 25 -8.79 -5.03 -6.70
N MET A 26 -8.12 -3.88 -6.73
CA MET A 26 -6.81 -3.70 -6.09
C MET A 26 -6.94 -3.85 -4.57
N ILE A 27 -6.02 -4.61 -3.99
CA ILE A 27 -5.91 -4.79 -2.55
C ILE A 27 -4.48 -4.46 -2.14
N PRO A 28 -4.23 -3.58 -1.16
CA PRO A 28 -5.18 -2.63 -0.58
C PRO A 28 -5.73 -1.63 -1.62
N ASN A 29 -6.99 -1.22 -1.44
CA ASN A 29 -7.65 -0.27 -2.35
C ASN A 29 -7.02 1.13 -2.34
N SER A 30 -6.21 1.47 -1.33
CA SER A 30 -5.46 2.74 -1.28
C SER A 30 -4.48 2.88 -2.45
N PHE A 31 -4.10 1.78 -3.09
CA PHE A 31 -3.19 1.76 -4.24
C PHE A 31 -3.90 1.66 -5.59
N SER A 32 -5.24 1.70 -5.65
CA SER A 32 -5.91 1.82 -6.94
C SER A 32 -5.67 3.21 -7.53
N LEU A 33 -5.36 3.24 -8.83
CA LEU A 33 -5.24 4.46 -9.62
C LEU A 33 -6.57 4.84 -10.31
N ASP A 34 -7.60 4.00 -10.17
CA ASP A 34 -8.90 4.22 -10.81
C ASP A 34 -9.58 5.49 -10.27
N GLY A 35 -10.13 6.29 -11.17
CA GLY A 35 -10.84 7.53 -10.83
C GLY A 35 -9.94 8.73 -10.57
N TYR A 36 -8.62 8.61 -10.77
CA TYR A 36 -7.70 9.74 -10.73
C TYR A 36 -7.28 10.15 -12.14
N THR A 37 -7.22 11.46 -12.39
CA THR A 37 -6.82 12.02 -13.69
C THR A 37 -5.33 11.83 -13.96
N ASP A 38 -4.51 11.92 -12.92
CA ASP A 38 -3.07 11.75 -12.98
C ASP A 38 -2.53 11.27 -11.62
N TYR A 39 -1.25 10.87 -11.61
CA TYR A 39 -0.60 10.33 -10.43
C TYR A 39 -0.38 11.36 -9.32
N SER A 40 -0.24 12.65 -9.65
CA SER A 40 -0.13 13.71 -8.65
C SER A 40 -1.43 13.91 -7.88
N VAL A 41 -2.58 13.84 -8.55
CA VAL A 41 -3.90 13.87 -7.92
C VAL A 41 -4.10 12.64 -7.05
N TYR A 42 -3.70 11.45 -7.52
CA TYR A 42 -3.68 10.24 -6.69
C TYR A 42 -2.84 10.43 -5.41
N LEU A 43 -1.60 10.92 -5.51
CA LEU A 43 -0.73 11.12 -4.35
C LEU A 43 -1.31 12.13 -3.34
N LYS A 44 -1.93 13.21 -3.83
CA LYS A 44 -2.64 14.19 -2.97
C LYS A 44 -3.80 13.52 -2.24
N ALA A 45 -4.62 12.75 -2.95
CA ALA A 45 -5.75 12.04 -2.36
C ALA A 45 -5.30 10.96 -1.36
N LEU A 46 -4.21 10.24 -1.67
CA LEU A 46 -3.61 9.27 -0.76
C LEU A 46 -3.17 9.95 0.54
N ARG A 47 -2.45 11.07 0.46
CA ARG A 47 -2.02 11.84 1.65
C ARG A 47 -3.20 12.30 2.50
N LEU A 48 -4.29 12.75 1.89
CA LEU A 48 -5.51 13.12 2.61
C LEU A 48 -6.13 11.91 3.31
N LYS A 49 -6.25 10.77 2.61
CA LYS A 49 -6.80 9.52 3.17
C LYS A 49 -5.97 8.97 4.33
N GLN A 50 -4.64 9.11 4.28
CA GLN A 50 -3.73 8.66 5.35
C GLN A 50 -3.98 9.35 6.70
N LYS A 51 -4.50 10.59 6.69
CA LYS A 51 -4.86 11.32 7.92
C LYS A 51 -6.07 10.73 8.65
N GLY A 52 -6.86 9.87 7.99
CA GLY A 52 -8.13 9.39 8.51
C GLY A 52 -9.26 10.41 8.37
N SER A 53 -10.48 9.94 8.62
CA SER A 53 -11.70 10.74 8.77
C SER A 53 -12.70 9.96 9.63
N GLU A 54 -13.94 10.44 9.73
CA GLU A 54 -15.03 9.66 10.33
C GLU A 54 -15.36 8.38 9.55
N HIS A 55 -15.03 8.30 8.26
CA HIS A 55 -15.39 7.18 7.38
C HIS A 55 -14.24 6.20 7.13
N TRP A 56 -12.98 6.57 7.40
CA TRP A 56 -11.83 5.68 7.23
C TRP A 56 -10.76 5.94 8.28
N VAL A 57 -10.04 4.88 8.65
CA VAL A 57 -9.01 4.96 9.69
C VAL A 57 -7.70 5.57 9.15
N PRO A 58 -6.96 6.33 9.99
CA PRO A 58 -5.61 6.75 9.67
C PRO A 58 -4.71 5.55 9.32
N ASN A 59 -3.86 5.71 8.31
CA ASN A 59 -3.00 4.65 7.81
C ASN A 59 -1.72 5.20 7.16
N SER A 60 -0.70 4.36 7.06
CA SER A 60 0.53 4.60 6.31
C SER A 60 0.64 3.59 5.16
N ASN A 61 0.97 4.07 3.96
CA ASN A 61 1.09 3.24 2.76
C ASN A 61 2.54 3.18 2.28
N TYR A 62 3.01 1.97 1.98
CA TYR A 62 4.37 1.72 1.50
C TYR A 62 4.38 0.73 0.34
N PHE A 63 5.41 0.88 -0.51
CA PHE A 63 5.81 -0.12 -1.48
C PHE A 63 7.00 -0.90 -0.92
N LEU A 64 7.02 -2.22 -1.11
CA LEU A 64 8.24 -3.02 -0.98
C LEU A 64 8.92 -3.05 -2.34
N VAL A 65 10.15 -2.54 -2.41
CA VAL A 65 10.95 -2.50 -3.64
C VAL A 65 12.19 -3.38 -3.54
N ASN A 66 12.53 -4.04 -4.64
CA ASN A 66 13.73 -4.88 -4.75
C ASN A 66 14.98 -4.06 -5.16
N GLY A 67 16.12 -4.75 -5.32
CA GLY A 67 17.39 -4.11 -5.70
C GLY A 67 17.36 -3.42 -7.07
N GLU A 68 16.44 -3.84 -7.95
CA GLU A 68 16.24 -3.30 -9.30
C GLU A 68 15.20 -2.16 -9.33
N GLN A 69 14.82 -1.61 -8.17
CA GLN A 69 13.76 -0.60 -8.06
C GLN A 69 12.39 -1.08 -8.55
N LYS A 70 12.14 -2.39 -8.60
CA LYS A 70 10.83 -2.93 -8.96
C LYS A 70 9.94 -3.00 -7.73
N ILE A 71 8.70 -2.51 -7.84
CA ILE A 71 7.68 -2.71 -6.80
C ILE A 71 7.25 -4.18 -6.83
N VAL A 72 7.51 -4.91 -5.75
CA VAL A 72 7.20 -6.35 -5.64
C VAL A 72 5.97 -6.62 -4.77
N ALA A 73 5.64 -5.71 -3.86
CA ALA A 73 4.48 -5.80 -2.98
C ALA A 73 4.09 -4.41 -2.46
N MET A 74 2.88 -4.28 -1.94
CA MET A 74 2.33 -3.04 -1.38
C MET A 74 1.67 -3.31 -0.03
N VAL A 75 1.75 -2.38 0.91
CA VAL A 75 1.16 -2.52 2.24
C VAL A 75 0.54 -1.22 2.73
N SER A 76 -0.65 -1.34 3.32
CA SER A 76 -1.35 -0.30 4.05
C SER A 76 -1.42 -0.72 5.52
N ILE A 77 -0.80 0.08 6.39
CA ILE A 77 -0.71 -0.14 7.83
C ILE A 77 -1.68 0.84 8.50
N ARG A 78 -2.73 0.32 9.12
CA ARG A 78 -3.76 1.10 9.79
C ARG A 78 -3.36 1.36 11.24
N HIS A 79 -3.40 2.61 11.67
CA HIS A 79 -2.97 3.03 13.02
C HIS A 79 -4.05 2.85 14.08
N LYS A 80 -5.29 2.66 13.64
CA LYS A 80 -6.47 2.39 14.47
C LYS A 80 -7.37 1.39 13.74
N LEU A 81 -8.23 0.72 14.49
CA LEU A 81 -9.29 -0.13 13.96
C LEU A 81 -10.64 0.45 14.35
N ASN A 82 -11.59 0.41 13.43
CA ASN A 82 -13.01 0.55 13.74
C ASN A 82 -13.61 -0.84 13.96
N ASP A 83 -14.88 -0.92 14.36
CA ASP A 83 -15.53 -2.20 14.71
C ASP A 83 -15.46 -3.25 13.61
N PHE A 84 -15.58 -2.84 12.34
CA PHE A 84 -15.44 -3.75 11.22
C PHE A 84 -14.01 -4.28 11.09
N LEU A 85 -13.03 -3.38 11.10
CA LEU A 85 -11.62 -3.74 10.96
C LEU A 85 -11.11 -4.54 12.16
N TRP A 86 -11.67 -4.31 13.35
CA TRP A 86 -11.38 -5.10 14.54
C TRP A 86 -11.80 -6.57 14.38
N ARG A 87 -12.97 -6.81 13.76
CA ARG A 87 -13.50 -8.16 13.56
C ARG A 87 -12.91 -8.88 12.34
N GLU A 88 -12.81 -8.19 11.20
CA GLU A 88 -12.60 -8.83 9.90
C GLU A 88 -11.33 -8.37 9.16
N GLY A 89 -10.72 -7.24 9.54
CA GLY A 89 -9.76 -6.53 8.68
C GLY A 89 -8.33 -6.44 9.20
N GLY A 90 -8.14 -6.34 10.51
CA GLY A 90 -6.85 -6.13 11.18
C GLY A 90 -6.15 -4.82 10.81
N HIS A 91 -4.92 -4.67 11.32
CA HIS A 91 -4.09 -3.48 11.08
C HIS A 91 -3.41 -3.48 9.70
N ILE A 92 -3.07 -4.64 9.15
CA ILE A 92 -2.19 -4.73 7.99
C ILE A 92 -2.97 -5.31 6.81
N GLY A 93 -3.14 -4.51 5.77
CA GLY A 93 -3.56 -4.99 4.46
C GLY A 93 -2.38 -4.95 3.50
N TYR A 94 -2.08 -6.04 2.80
CA TYR A 94 -0.98 -6.08 1.82
C TYR A 94 -1.33 -6.93 0.60
N SER A 95 -0.56 -6.74 -0.47
CA SER A 95 -0.58 -7.64 -1.62
C SER A 95 0.79 -7.77 -2.26
N VAL A 96 0.94 -8.85 -3.02
CA VAL A 96 2.15 -9.15 -3.80
C VAL A 96 1.82 -9.08 -5.29
N ARG A 97 2.70 -8.42 -6.03
CA ARG A 97 2.64 -8.29 -7.49
C ARG A 97 2.45 -9.67 -8.13
N PRO A 98 1.51 -9.87 -9.08
CA PRO A 98 1.19 -11.20 -9.60
C PRO A 98 2.41 -12.04 -10.02
N SER A 99 3.32 -11.48 -10.82
CA SER A 99 4.57 -12.10 -11.28
C SER A 99 5.61 -12.35 -10.19
N GLN A 100 5.39 -11.81 -8.99
CA GLN A 100 6.29 -11.91 -7.84
C GLN A 100 5.71 -12.79 -6.71
N ARG A 101 4.53 -13.36 -6.90
CA ARG A 101 3.94 -14.31 -5.95
C ARG A 101 4.80 -15.58 -5.85
N ARG A 102 4.66 -16.28 -4.72
CA ARG A 102 5.41 -17.53 -4.39
C ARG A 102 6.95 -17.37 -4.30
N LYS A 103 7.46 -16.13 -4.20
CA LYS A 103 8.89 -15.82 -4.01
C LYS A 103 9.24 -15.34 -2.60
N GLY A 104 8.36 -15.55 -1.61
CA GLY A 104 8.56 -15.13 -0.22
C GLY A 104 8.22 -13.66 0.10
N TYR A 105 7.92 -12.82 -0.90
CA TYR A 105 7.64 -11.39 -0.66
C TYR A 105 6.42 -11.11 0.23
N GLY A 106 5.45 -12.01 0.29
CA GLY A 106 4.30 -11.88 1.19
C GLY A 106 4.69 -11.98 2.66
N ALA A 107 5.55 -12.93 3.02
CA ALA A 107 6.09 -13.03 4.37
C ALA A 107 6.99 -11.83 4.69
N ARG A 108 7.83 -11.44 3.73
CA ARG A 108 8.74 -10.31 3.90
C ARG A 108 8.03 -8.99 4.17
N ILE A 109 7.02 -8.64 3.36
CA ILE A 109 6.32 -7.36 3.56
C ILE A 109 5.55 -7.31 4.88
N LEU A 110 5.05 -8.47 5.33
CA LEU A 110 4.37 -8.57 6.62
C LEU A 110 5.35 -8.40 7.78
N GLU A 111 6.53 -9.03 7.71
CA GLU A 111 7.61 -8.85 8.69
C GLU A 111 8.03 -7.37 8.80
N GLU A 112 8.29 -6.72 7.66
CA GLU A 112 8.66 -5.30 7.63
C GLU A 112 7.55 -4.39 8.19
N ALA A 113 6.28 -4.71 7.91
CA ALA A 113 5.14 -3.96 8.43
C ALA A 113 4.94 -4.12 9.95
N CYS A 114 5.16 -5.32 10.49
CA CYS A 114 5.09 -5.58 11.93
C CYS A 114 6.26 -4.95 12.70
N ASN A 115 7.43 -4.86 12.07
CA ASN A 115 8.61 -4.21 12.64
C ASN A 115 8.56 -2.68 12.54
N PHE A 116 7.56 -2.12 11.87
CA PHE A 116 7.42 -0.68 11.74
C PHE A 116 6.99 -0.10 13.09
N PRO A 117 7.80 0.75 13.74
CA PRO A 117 7.49 1.24 15.07
C PRO A 117 6.23 2.10 15.03
N SER A 118 5.29 1.79 15.94
CA SER A 118 3.97 2.42 16.10
C SER A 118 4.00 3.93 16.46
N GLY A 119 5.15 4.61 16.31
CA GLY A 119 5.42 5.93 16.87
C GLY A 119 5.88 7.02 15.89
N VAL A 120 6.06 6.72 14.59
CA VAL A 120 6.38 7.79 13.62
C VAL A 120 5.08 8.36 13.06
N MET A 121 4.48 9.28 13.82
CA MET A 121 3.51 10.23 13.29
C MET A 121 4.24 11.11 12.26
N VAL A 122 3.82 11.03 11.00
CA VAL A 122 4.06 12.08 9.99
C VAL A 122 2.98 13.13 10.06
#